data_AF-A0A7Y2XX46-F1
#
_entry.id   AF-A0A7Y2XX46-F1
#
_cell.length_a   1.000
_cell.length_b   1.000
_cell.length_c   1.000
_cell.angle_alpha   90.00
_cell.angle_beta   90.00
_cell.angle_gamma   90.00
#
_symmetry.space_group_name_H-M   'P 1'
#
loop_
_entity.id
_entity.type
_entity.pdbx_description
1 polymer ?
#
loop_
_entity_poly.entity_id
_entity_poly.type
_entity_poly.pdbx_seq_one_letter_code
_entity_poly.pdbx_strand_id
1 'polypeptide(L)'
;MTLPPCGDSPARAYTPSMNDLNSLINVNCMNYVEEKIKQKLNIPQHNSVILVILLFGILFLPSLSNASYVSIQTDRQNAPDFTLSDLDNNRVSISDYQGSVTILLFWTTW
;
A
#
# COMPACT_ATOMS: atom_id res chain seq x y z
N MET A 1 -6.92 -35.25 -51.74
CA MET A 1 -8.19 -35.48 -51.02
C MET A 1 -8.03 -34.91 -49.61
N THR A 2 -8.22 -33.61 -49.38
CA THR A 2 -9.47 -32.94 -49.00
C THR A 2 -10.12 -33.54 -47.74
N LEU A 3 -9.80 -32.93 -46.60
CA LEU A 3 -10.45 -33.15 -45.30
C LEU A 3 -11.94 -32.75 -45.37
N PRO A 4 -12.85 -33.47 -44.68
CA PRO A 4 -14.24 -33.04 -44.55
C PRO A 4 -14.36 -31.80 -43.62
N PRO A 5 -15.41 -30.98 -43.81
CA PRO A 5 -15.62 -29.77 -43.02
C PRO A 5 -16.24 -30.11 -41.67
N CYS A 6 -15.55 -29.79 -40.57
CA CYS A 6 -16.20 -29.70 -39.27
C CYS A 6 -16.93 -28.36 -39.20
N GLY A 7 -18.19 -28.37 -39.64
CA GLY A 7 -19.13 -27.28 -39.43
C GLY A 7 -19.39 -27.08 -37.93
N ASP A 8 -19.18 -25.84 -37.50
CA ASP A 8 -20.22 -25.00 -36.89
C ASP A 8 -21.09 -25.66 -35.82
N SER A 9 -20.45 -26.18 -34.79
CA SER A 9 -20.97 -26.03 -33.44
C SER A 9 -19.90 -25.30 -32.65
N PRO A 10 -20.18 -24.13 -32.05
CA PRO A 10 -19.21 -23.54 -31.16
C PRO A 10 -18.98 -24.59 -30.08
N ALA A 11 -17.76 -25.14 -30.05
CA ALA A 11 -17.24 -25.81 -28.90
C ALA A 11 -17.59 -24.87 -27.74
N ARG A 12 -18.56 -25.29 -26.94
CA ARG A 12 -18.98 -24.56 -25.75
C ARG A 12 -17.73 -24.58 -24.92
N ALA A 13 -16.92 -23.53 -25.05
CA ALA A 13 -15.71 -23.36 -24.31
C ALA A 13 -16.16 -23.52 -22.87
N TYR A 14 -15.74 -24.61 -22.25
CA TYR A 14 -15.78 -24.70 -20.81
C TYR A 14 -14.79 -23.62 -20.35
N THR A 15 -15.27 -22.37 -20.34
CA THR A 15 -14.61 -21.27 -19.68
C THR A 15 -14.90 -21.57 -18.21
N PRO A 16 -13.92 -22.08 -17.44
CA PRO A 16 -14.13 -22.21 -16.01
C PRO A 16 -14.56 -20.83 -15.52
N SER A 17 -15.64 -20.77 -14.75
CA SER A 17 -16.08 -19.49 -14.20
C SER A 17 -14.91 -18.93 -13.38
N MET A 18 -14.79 -17.61 -13.31
CA MET A 18 -13.71 -16.97 -12.54
C MET A 18 -13.64 -17.53 -11.10
N ASN A 19 -14.76 -18.01 -10.56
CA ASN A 19 -14.87 -18.63 -9.24
C ASN A 19 -14.19 -20.01 -9.14
N ASP A 20 -14.20 -20.81 -10.22
CA ASP A 20 -13.58 -22.14 -10.25
C ASP A 20 -12.05 -22.05 -10.39
N LEU A 21 -11.55 -21.05 -11.13
CA LEU A 21 -10.12 -20.74 -11.18
C LEU A 21 -9.64 -20.15 -9.84
N ASN A 22 -10.45 -19.28 -9.23
CA ASN A 22 -10.11 -18.69 -7.93
C ASN A 22 -10.04 -19.74 -6.81
N SER A 23 -10.86 -20.80 -6.85
CA SER A 23 -10.79 -21.87 -5.85
C SER A 23 -9.53 -22.74 -6.00
N LEU A 24 -9.17 -23.12 -7.23
CA LEU A 24 -7.98 -23.93 -7.50
C LEU A 24 -6.67 -23.17 -7.28
N ILE A 25 -6.61 -21.88 -7.63
CA ILE A 25 -5.44 -21.02 -7.36
C ILE A 25 -5.29 -20.81 -5.85
N ASN A 26 -6.39 -20.54 -5.13
CA ASN A 26 -6.33 -20.27 -3.69
C ASN A 26 -5.92 -21.52 -2.90
N VAL A 27 -6.48 -22.70 -3.21
CA VAL A 27 -6.15 -23.94 -2.48
C VAL A 27 -4.70 -24.38 -2.69
N ASN A 28 -4.19 -24.33 -3.93
CA ASN A 28 -2.79 -24.71 -4.21
C ASN A 28 -1.79 -23.70 -3.66
N CYS A 29 -2.13 -22.40 -3.69
CA CYS A 29 -1.27 -21.36 -3.12
C CYS A 29 -1.20 -21.49 -1.59
N MET A 30 -2.33 -21.75 -0.93
CA MET A 30 -2.37 -21.91 0.52
C MET A 30 -1.60 -23.15 1.01
N ASN A 31 -1.67 -24.27 0.29
CA ASN A 31 -0.88 -25.46 0.62
C ASN A 31 0.63 -25.23 0.41
N TYR A 32 1.02 -24.51 -0.66
CA TYR A 32 2.42 -24.12 -0.88
C TYR A 32 2.94 -23.16 0.19
N VAL A 33 2.10 -22.23 0.64
CA VAL A 33 2.42 -21.29 1.73
C VAL A 33 2.53 -22.04 3.07
N GLU A 34 1.62 -22.96 3.38
CA GLU A 34 1.67 -23.76 4.61
C GLU A 34 2.95 -24.60 4.72
N GLU A 35 3.32 -25.32 3.66
CA GLU A 35 4.53 -26.16 3.68
C GLU A 35 5.80 -25.31 3.87
N LYS A 36 5.85 -24.12 3.25
CA LYS A 36 6.97 -23.19 3.42
C LYS A 36 7.01 -22.53 4.80
N ILE A 37 5.83 -22.35 5.43
CA ILE A 37 5.69 -21.87 6.82
C ILE A 37 6.13 -22.96 7.81
N LYS A 38 5.70 -24.22 7.62
CA LYS A 38 6.10 -25.36 8.47
C LYS A 38 7.61 -25.61 8.41
N GLN A 39 8.22 -25.48 7.23
CA GLN A 39 9.68 -25.60 7.07
C GLN A 39 10.46 -24.49 7.80
N LYS A 40 9.85 -23.32 8.03
CA LYS A 40 10.43 -22.23 8.84
C LYS A 40 10.04 -22.27 10.32
N LEU A 41 9.13 -23.15 10.72
CA LEU A 41 8.68 -23.37 12.11
C LEU A 41 9.26 -24.66 12.71
N ASN A 42 10.28 -25.27 12.09
CA ASN A 42 11.11 -26.25 12.78
C ASN A 42 11.95 -25.52 13.84
N ILE A 43 11.43 -25.47 15.06
CA ILE A 43 12.05 -24.80 16.21
C ILE A 43 12.89 -25.85 16.94
N PRO A 44 14.22 -25.88 16.76
CA PRO A 44 15.10 -26.80 17.49
C PRO A 44 15.19 -26.40 18.97
N GLN A 45 15.63 -27.31 19.85
CA GLN A 45 15.74 -27.17 21.32
C GLN A 45 16.53 -25.95 21.87
N HIS A 46 16.95 -25.02 21.00
CA HIS A 46 17.65 -23.78 21.32
C HIS A 46 16.73 -22.63 21.77
N ASN A 47 15.42 -22.88 21.96
CA ASN A 47 14.44 -21.91 22.48
C ASN A 47 14.90 -21.22 23.78
N SER A 48 15.63 -21.93 24.64
CA SER A 48 16.12 -21.38 25.91
C SER A 48 17.26 -20.37 25.71
N VAL A 49 18.14 -20.58 24.73
CA VAL A 49 19.27 -19.69 24.44
C VAL A 49 18.80 -18.43 23.71
N ILE A 50 17.86 -18.58 22.79
CA ILE A 50 17.25 -17.46 22.06
C ILE A 50 16.53 -16.52 23.02
N LEU A 51 15.82 -17.06 24.03
CA LEU A 51 15.13 -16.27 25.03
C LEU A 51 16.12 -15.46 25.89
N VAL A 52 17.26 -16.06 26.28
CA VAL A 52 18.31 -15.36 27.04
C VAL A 52 18.96 -14.23 26.23
N ILE A 53 19.27 -14.47 24.95
CA ILE A 53 19.86 -13.44 24.07
C ILE A 53 18.89 -12.28 23.84
N LEU A 54 17.59 -12.59 23.69
CA LEU A 54 16.54 -11.58 23.51
C LEU A 54 16.34 -10.75 24.78
N LEU A 55 16.35 -11.38 25.97
CA LEU A 55 16.24 -10.69 27.26
C LEU A 55 17.46 -9.80 27.53
N PHE A 56 18.65 -10.29 27.24
CA PHE A 56 19.90 -9.56 27.45
C PHE A 56 20.06 -8.39 26.47
N GLY A 57 19.63 -8.58 25.21
CA GLY A 57 19.55 -7.50 24.23
C GLY A 57 18.63 -6.39 24.70
N ILE A 58 17.38 -6.69 25.05
CA ILE A 58 16.41 -5.69 25.48
C ILE A 58 16.88 -4.92 26.74
N LEU A 59 17.55 -5.60 27.68
CA LEU A 59 18.12 -4.98 28.88
C LEU A 59 19.31 -4.05 28.60
N PHE A 60 20.11 -4.32 27.57
CA PHE A 60 21.28 -3.51 27.19
C PHE A 60 21.02 -2.49 26.08
N LEU A 61 19.84 -2.50 25.44
CA LEU A 61 19.50 -1.57 24.35
C LEU A 61 19.05 -0.13 24.72
N PRO A 62 18.76 0.30 25.97
CA PRO A 62 18.08 1.60 26.16
C PRO A 62 19.00 2.83 26.14
N SER A 63 20.28 2.72 25.75
CA SER A 63 21.19 3.88 25.70
C SER A 63 21.25 4.62 24.36
N LEU A 64 20.49 4.20 23.33
CA LEU A 64 20.57 4.78 21.98
C LEU A 64 19.26 5.38 21.43
N SER A 65 18.30 5.75 22.27
CA SER A 65 17.09 6.43 21.77
C SER A 65 16.95 7.85 22.28
N ASN A 66 17.71 8.78 21.69
CA ASN A 66 17.22 10.15 21.53
C ASN A 66 16.30 10.16 20.30
N ALA A 67 15.10 9.61 20.44
CA ALA A 67 14.08 9.80 19.42
C ALA A 67 13.65 11.27 19.50
N SER A 68 14.22 12.09 18.62
CA SER A 68 13.78 13.47 18.43
C SER A 68 12.35 13.41 17.90
N TYR A 69 11.36 13.56 18.79
CA TYR A 69 10.01 13.82 18.35
C TYR A 69 10.01 15.21 17.72
N VAL A 70 9.82 15.29 16.41
CA VAL A 70 9.44 16.54 15.78
C VAL A 70 8.03 16.83 16.27
N SER A 71 7.92 17.64 17.33
CA SER A 71 6.66 18.25 17.68
C SER A 71 6.34 19.23 16.54
N ILE A 72 5.41 18.83 15.67
CA ILE A 72 4.78 19.79 14.77
C ILE A 72 4.03 20.76 15.68
N GLN A 73 4.68 21.87 16.00
CA GLN A 73 4.04 22.98 16.68
C GLN A 73 2.85 23.36 15.82
N THR A 74 1.67 22.98 16.28
CA THR A 74 0.40 23.25 15.65
C THR A 74 0.01 24.68 16.02
N ASP A 75 0.90 25.63 15.77
CA ASP A 75 0.46 27.01 15.59
C ASP A 75 -0.17 27.06 14.20
N ARG A 76 -1.40 26.55 14.09
CA ARG A 76 -2.21 26.63 12.87
C ARG A 76 -2.56 28.09 12.66
N GLN A 77 -1.61 28.84 12.15
CA GLN A 77 -1.87 30.18 11.66
C GLN A 77 -2.72 30.03 10.40
N ASN A 78 -3.77 30.85 10.32
CA ASN A 78 -4.57 30.93 9.11
C ASN A 78 -3.67 31.33 7.94
N ALA A 79 -3.94 30.79 6.76
CA ALA A 79 -3.25 31.21 5.55
C ALA A 79 -3.42 32.75 5.39
N PRO A 80 -2.35 33.49 5.08
CA PRO A 80 -2.45 34.91 4.79
C PRO A 80 -3.44 35.14 3.65
N ASP A 81 -4.33 36.12 3.83
CA ASP A 81 -5.28 36.45 2.77
C ASP A 81 -4.61 37.32 1.71
N PHE A 82 -4.83 36.97 0.45
CA PHE A 82 -4.37 37.75 -0.68
C PHE A 82 -5.33 37.61 -1.86
N THR A 83 -5.39 38.65 -2.67
CA THR A 83 -6.21 38.71 -3.88
C THR A 83 -5.32 38.76 -5.11
N LEU A 84 -5.52 37.83 -6.03
CA LEU A 84 -4.84 37.79 -7.33
C LEU A 84 -5.84 37.98 -8.46
N SER A 85 -5.32 38.28 -9.64
CA SER A 85 -6.11 38.20 -10.87
C SER A 85 -5.92 36.81 -11.45
N ASP A 86 -7.01 36.15 -11.84
CA ASP A 86 -6.97 34.88 -12.56
C ASP A 86 -6.57 35.09 -14.04
N LEU A 87 -6.61 34.02 -14.83
CA LEU A 87 -6.27 34.06 -16.26
C LEU A 87 -7.26 34.89 -17.10
N ASP A 88 -8.48 35.05 -16.60
CA ASP A 88 -9.55 35.84 -17.21
C ASP A 88 -9.61 37.26 -16.63
N ASN A 89 -8.60 37.65 -15.83
CA ASN A 89 -8.47 38.92 -15.16
C ASN A 89 -9.58 39.22 -14.11
N ASN A 90 -10.24 38.18 -13.59
CA ASN A 90 -11.14 38.30 -12.45
C ASN A 90 -10.34 38.37 -11.16
N ARG A 91 -10.83 39.16 -10.19
CA ARG A 91 -10.22 39.28 -8.86
C ARG A 91 -10.69 38.10 -7.99
N VAL A 92 -9.76 37.27 -7.56
CA VAL A 92 -10.01 36.08 -6.74
C VAL A 92 -9.23 36.19 -5.43
N SER A 93 -9.89 35.99 -4.30
CA SER A 93 -9.25 35.98 -2.98
C SER A 93 -9.05 34.56 -2.46
N ILE A 94 -7.98 34.29 -1.71
CA ILE A 94 -7.82 33.00 -1.04
C ILE A 94 -8.89 32.79 0.03
N SER A 95 -9.34 33.87 0.69
CA SER A 95 -10.44 33.82 1.64
C SER A 95 -11.75 33.29 1.06
N ASP A 96 -11.96 33.36 -0.26
CA ASP A 96 -13.16 32.82 -0.93
C ASP A 96 -13.21 31.27 -0.89
N TYR A 97 -12.06 30.61 -0.66
CA TYR A 97 -11.93 29.15 -0.58
C TYR A 97 -11.85 28.61 0.85
N GLN A 98 -12.18 29.43 1.86
CA GLN A 98 -12.21 28.99 3.25
C GLN A 98 -13.14 27.79 3.45
N GLY A 99 -12.69 26.82 4.26
CA GLY A 99 -13.42 25.57 4.50
C GLY A 99 -13.26 24.50 3.43
N SER A 100 -12.56 24.81 2.33
CA SER A 100 -12.23 23.84 1.26
C SER A 100 -10.73 23.49 1.28
N VAL A 101 -10.41 22.22 0.99
CA VAL A 101 -9.02 21.80 0.81
C VAL A 101 -8.53 22.33 -0.53
N THR A 102 -7.67 23.35 -0.48
CA THR A 102 -7.19 24.09 -1.66
C THR A 102 -5.69 23.83 -1.86
N ILE A 103 -5.28 23.65 -3.12
CA ILE A 103 -3.87 23.45 -3.50
C ILE A 103 -3.41 24.68 -4.27
N LEU A 104 -2.34 25.32 -3.80
CA LEU A 104 -1.71 26.44 -4.49
C LEU A 104 -0.53 25.91 -5.33
N LEU A 105 -0.57 26.18 -6.63
CA LEU A 105 0.49 25.82 -7.56
C LEU A 105 1.21 27.08 -8.04
N PHE A 106 2.52 27.15 -7.82
CA PHE A 106 3.37 28.22 -8.35
C PHE A 106 4.00 27.76 -9.65
N TRP A 107 3.73 28.46 -10.75
CA TRP A 107 4.36 28.20 -12.04
C TRP A 107 4.95 29.49 -12.62
N THR A 108 5.97 29.33 -13.44
CA THR A 108 6.60 30.41 -14.23
C THR A 108 6.75 29.92 -15.67
N THR A 109 6.80 30.83 -16.64
CA THR A 109 7.05 30.52 -18.06
C THR A 109 8.51 30.68 -18.46
N TRP A 110 9.39 31.03 -17.53
CA TRP A 110 10.80 31.34 -17.74
C TRP A 110 11.63 31.16 -16.47
#